data_AF-A0A351HLT6-F1
#
_entry.id   AF-A0A351HLT6-F1
#
_cell.length_a   1.000
_cell.length_b   1.000
_cell.length_c   1.000
_cell.angle_alpha   90.00
_cell.angle_beta   90.00
_cell.angle_gamma   90.00
#
_symmetry.space_group_name_H-M   'P 1'
#
loop_
_entity.id
_entity.type
_entity.pdbx_description
1 polymer ?
#
loop_
_entity_poly.entity_id
_entity_poly.type
_entity_poly.pdbx_seq_one_letter_code
_entity_poly.pdbx_strand_id
1 'polypeptide(L)'
;MKNVYLIFVLQMLLFSACAQNEDIEKYEGELIFQSGFEPDSKIIARGSDADISGIDLSFTDHNDWINDLDNHPDIGSFNLQYQGGDDSQRFAKIISEPGNPANHVLHLWLNEANVEGIKGRVQANLYGNKGMKEFYQSERVFLTSDFNAVRMYPNKIDWLTIAEFWNNITWSQSVPYGFRITLGIGKPVKQESDLYFIIDGEDCQLLADDSQKYTTLWSDTKNKVKVPIEKWFTLEYYYKEGNAENGKFWMAIQPDGGQKEVIFDLTRITHNTKDPNPDGVTDFNPIKLYTSKTLIDYMRSQGKTLQIYWDDFELWKNKRP
;
A
#
# COMPACT_ATOMS: atom_id res chain seq x y z
N MET A 1 -54.51 20.98 -71.63
CA MET A 1 -53.77 19.81 -72.16
C MET A 1 -52.58 19.56 -71.26
N LYS A 2 -52.40 18.28 -70.87
CA LYS A 2 -51.22 17.67 -70.23
C LYS A 2 -50.98 17.93 -68.74
N ASN A 3 -51.41 16.93 -67.98
CA ASN A 3 -50.96 16.45 -66.68
C ASN A 3 -49.47 16.69 -66.41
N VAL A 4 -49.15 17.11 -65.18
CA VAL A 4 -47.99 16.61 -64.44
C VAL A 4 -48.39 16.47 -62.97
N TYR A 5 -48.41 15.22 -62.49
CA TYR A 5 -48.52 14.85 -61.08
C TYR A 5 -47.21 15.21 -60.37
N LEU A 6 -47.29 15.86 -59.21
CA LEU A 6 -46.16 15.87 -58.27
C LEU A 6 -46.67 15.51 -56.88
N ILE A 7 -46.49 14.23 -56.56
CA ILE A 7 -46.67 13.65 -55.24
C ILE A 7 -45.43 14.03 -54.42
N PHE A 8 -45.60 14.85 -53.38
CA PHE A 8 -44.55 15.09 -52.38
C PHE A 8 -44.70 14.04 -51.26
N VAL A 9 -43.95 12.95 -51.36
CA VAL A 9 -43.66 12.05 -50.23
C VAL A 9 -42.49 12.67 -49.49
N LEU A 10 -42.76 13.32 -48.36
CA LEU A 10 -41.72 13.73 -47.42
C LEU A 10 -41.44 12.52 -46.52
N GLN A 11 -40.45 11.72 -46.90
CA GLN A 11 -39.87 10.68 -46.05
C GLN A 11 -39.28 11.34 -44.80
N MET A 12 -39.87 11.06 -43.63
CA MET A 12 -39.20 11.25 -42.35
C MET A 12 -37.97 10.35 -42.33
N LEU A 13 -36.79 10.94 -42.54
CA LEU A 13 -35.51 10.33 -42.18
C LEU A 13 -35.47 10.25 -40.65
N LEU A 14 -35.95 9.11 -40.13
CA LEU A 14 -35.60 8.65 -38.80
C LEU A 14 -34.09 8.40 -38.82
N PHE A 15 -33.32 9.39 -38.39
CA PHE A 15 -31.98 9.14 -37.90
C PHE A 15 -32.13 8.30 -36.64
N SER A 16 -32.06 6.98 -36.81
CA SER A 16 -31.65 6.07 -35.75
C SER A 16 -30.25 6.53 -35.35
N ALA A 17 -30.18 7.42 -34.37
CA ALA A 17 -28.96 7.63 -33.61
C ALA A 17 -28.65 6.26 -32.99
N CYS A 18 -27.74 5.53 -33.62
CA CYS A 18 -27.02 4.46 -32.96
C CYS A 18 -26.33 5.12 -31.77
N ALA A 19 -26.99 5.12 -30.62
CA ALA A 19 -26.31 5.13 -29.35
C ALA A 19 -25.44 3.87 -29.38
N GLN A 20 -24.20 4.02 -29.83
CA GLN A 20 -23.15 3.11 -29.40
C GLN A 20 -23.16 3.24 -27.88
N ASN A 21 -23.77 2.27 -27.21
CA ASN A 21 -23.36 1.96 -25.85
C ASN A 21 -21.85 1.77 -25.97
N GLU A 22 -21.09 2.72 -25.45
CA GLU A 22 -19.72 2.42 -25.06
C GLU A 22 -19.87 1.26 -24.08
N ASP A 23 -19.57 0.05 -24.55
CA ASP A 23 -19.26 -1.06 -23.68
C ASP A 23 -18.10 -0.54 -22.84
N ILE A 24 -18.42 -0.04 -21.64
CA ILE A 24 -17.42 0.27 -20.62
C ILE A 24 -16.76 -1.08 -20.36
N GLU A 25 -15.60 -1.27 -20.97
CA GLU A 25 -14.78 -2.44 -20.79
C GLU A 25 -14.56 -2.56 -19.28
N LYS A 26 -15.28 -3.49 -18.66
CA LYS A 26 -15.17 -3.75 -17.24
C LYS A 26 -13.81 -4.41 -17.08
N TYR A 27 -12.81 -3.63 -16.70
CA TYR A 27 -11.47 -4.13 -16.41
C TYR A 27 -11.56 -5.01 -15.16
N GLU A 28 -11.96 -6.26 -15.35
CA GLU A 28 -11.82 -7.33 -14.36
C GLU A 28 -10.32 -7.64 -14.33
N GLY A 29 -9.60 -6.96 -13.44
CA GLY A 29 -8.15 -7.12 -13.33
C GLY A 29 -7.73 -8.56 -13.06
N GLU A 30 -6.44 -8.83 -13.18
CA GLU A 30 -5.83 -10.13 -12.92
C GLU A 30 -5.43 -10.23 -11.45
N LEU A 31 -6.02 -11.18 -10.73
CA LEU A 31 -5.59 -11.51 -9.37
C LEU A 31 -4.21 -12.15 -9.44
N ILE A 32 -3.29 -11.64 -8.64
CA ILE A 32 -1.94 -12.20 -8.56
C ILE A 32 -1.80 -13.09 -7.33
N PHE A 33 -2.26 -12.59 -6.18
CA PHE A 33 -2.13 -13.31 -4.92
C PHE A 33 -3.19 -12.82 -3.92
N GLN A 34 -3.67 -13.72 -3.06
CA GLN A 34 -4.56 -13.45 -1.95
C GLN A 34 -4.25 -14.32 -0.73
N SER A 35 -4.40 -13.78 0.48
CA SER A 35 -4.36 -14.54 1.74
C SER A 35 -5.00 -13.75 2.89
N GLY A 36 -5.79 -14.46 3.71
CA GLY A 36 -6.28 -14.04 5.03
C GLY A 36 -5.38 -14.55 6.16
N PHE A 37 -4.14 -14.94 5.85
CA PHE A 37 -3.19 -15.54 6.79
C PHE A 37 -3.73 -16.75 7.57
N GLU A 38 -4.66 -17.50 6.97
CA GLU A 38 -5.37 -18.61 7.62
C GLU A 38 -4.45 -19.82 7.85
N PRO A 39 -4.89 -20.83 8.62
CA PRO A 39 -4.10 -22.01 8.93
C PRO A 39 -3.47 -22.63 7.68
N ASP A 40 -2.21 -23.00 7.84
CA ASP A 40 -1.23 -23.39 6.82
C ASP A 40 -0.41 -22.27 6.19
N SER A 41 -0.79 -21.01 6.33
CA SER A 41 0.15 -19.88 6.22
C SER A 41 1.07 -19.86 7.46
N LYS A 42 2.39 -20.03 7.28
CA LYS A 42 3.36 -20.20 8.38
C LYS A 42 4.55 -19.27 8.23
N ILE A 43 4.80 -18.50 9.28
CA ILE A 43 6.05 -17.75 9.43
C ILE A 43 7.20 -18.73 9.57
N ILE A 44 8.18 -18.65 8.67
CA ILE A 44 9.41 -19.45 8.69
C ILE A 44 10.63 -18.56 8.84
N ALA A 45 11.68 -19.07 9.47
CA ALA A 45 12.92 -18.31 9.65
C ALA A 45 13.71 -18.21 8.34
N ARG A 46 14.23 -17.02 8.04
CA ARG A 46 15.09 -16.73 6.88
C ARG A 46 16.29 -15.90 7.33
N GLY A 47 17.29 -16.56 7.92
CA GLY A 47 18.45 -15.89 8.50
C GLY A 47 18.04 -15.01 9.71
N SER A 48 18.37 -13.72 9.66
CA SER A 48 17.91 -12.73 10.66
C SER A 48 16.53 -12.15 10.35
N ASP A 49 15.96 -12.49 9.21
CA ASP A 49 14.64 -12.12 8.72
C ASP A 49 13.71 -13.34 8.80
N ALA A 50 12.49 -13.21 8.29
CA ALA A 50 11.52 -14.30 8.18
C ALA A 50 10.88 -14.32 6.78
N ASP A 51 10.08 -15.35 6.55
CA ASP A 51 9.27 -15.52 5.36
C ASP A 51 7.89 -16.07 5.73
N ILE A 52 6.96 -16.11 4.79
CA ILE A 52 5.71 -16.87 4.92
C ILE A 52 5.73 -18.01 3.90
N SER A 53 5.29 -19.18 4.32
CA SER A 53 5.18 -20.37 3.46
C SER A 53 3.83 -21.06 3.66
N GLY A 54 3.50 -21.95 2.73
CA GLY A 54 2.27 -22.73 2.75
C GLY A 54 1.17 -22.14 1.88
N ILE A 55 -0.03 -22.68 2.03
CA ILE A 55 -1.20 -22.34 1.20
C ILE A 55 -2.31 -21.89 2.13
N ASP A 56 -2.93 -20.75 1.84
CA ASP A 56 -4.11 -20.29 2.56
C ASP A 56 -5.35 -21.05 2.09
N LEU A 57 -5.73 -22.10 2.81
CA LEU A 57 -6.80 -23.02 2.40
C LEU A 57 -8.22 -22.43 2.47
N SER A 58 -8.38 -21.16 2.87
CA SER A 58 -9.67 -20.47 2.78
C SER A 58 -10.03 -20.09 1.33
N PHE A 59 -9.02 -20.05 0.45
CA PHE A 59 -9.18 -19.78 -0.98
C PHE A 59 -8.92 -21.03 -1.84
N THR A 60 -9.40 -21.00 -3.08
CA THR A 60 -9.24 -22.11 -4.04
C THR A 60 -8.06 -21.94 -5.00
N ASP A 61 -7.57 -20.71 -5.18
CA ASP A 61 -6.46 -20.35 -6.08
C ASP A 61 -5.76 -19.05 -5.65
N HIS A 62 -4.59 -18.76 -6.25
CA HIS A 62 -3.76 -17.58 -6.03
C HIS A 62 -3.36 -17.35 -4.56
N ASN A 63 -3.10 -18.42 -3.82
CA ASN A 63 -3.03 -18.44 -2.36
C ASN A 63 -1.86 -19.26 -1.81
N ASP A 64 -0.97 -19.76 -2.68
CA ASP A 64 0.29 -20.38 -2.29
C ASP A 64 1.41 -19.34 -2.20
N TRP A 65 1.91 -19.09 -0.98
CA TRP A 65 2.93 -18.08 -0.72
C TRP A 65 4.21 -18.27 -1.55
N ILE A 66 4.52 -19.51 -1.95
CA ILE A 66 5.72 -19.81 -2.73
C ILE A 66 5.39 -19.84 -4.23
N ASN A 67 4.39 -20.63 -4.61
CA ASN A 67 4.13 -20.89 -6.03
C ASN A 67 3.42 -19.72 -6.72
N ASP A 68 2.50 -19.05 -6.03
CA ASP A 68 1.70 -17.97 -6.60
C ASP A 68 2.32 -16.60 -6.36
N LEU A 69 3.06 -16.39 -5.25
CA LEU A 69 3.69 -15.10 -4.92
C LEU A 69 5.20 -15.08 -5.23
N ASP A 70 6.04 -15.82 -4.49
CA ASP A 70 7.52 -15.77 -4.65
C ASP A 70 8.00 -16.14 -6.04
N ASN A 71 7.37 -17.16 -6.64
CA ASN A 71 7.72 -17.65 -7.96
C ASN A 71 6.93 -16.93 -9.07
N HIS A 72 6.10 -15.93 -8.73
CA HIS A 72 5.36 -15.19 -9.73
C HIS A 72 6.34 -14.52 -10.72
N PRO A 73 6.14 -14.66 -12.04
CA PRO A 73 7.08 -14.13 -13.03
C PRO A 73 7.30 -12.61 -13.01
N ASP A 74 6.53 -11.85 -12.23
CA ASP A 74 6.44 -10.39 -12.34
C ASP A 74 6.53 -9.64 -11.00
N ILE A 75 6.26 -10.28 -9.85
CA ILE A 75 6.12 -9.61 -8.53
C ILE A 75 7.41 -9.69 -7.68
N GLY A 76 8.33 -10.59 -8.01
CA GLY A 76 9.56 -10.78 -7.24
C GLY A 76 9.36 -11.67 -6.01
N SER A 77 10.30 -11.61 -5.06
CA SER A 77 10.29 -12.45 -3.85
C SER A 77 9.76 -11.67 -2.65
N PHE A 78 8.88 -12.35 -1.92
CA PHE A 78 8.40 -11.98 -0.60
C PHE A 78 9.45 -12.29 0.47
N ASN A 79 9.52 -11.44 1.49
CA ASN A 79 10.04 -11.81 2.81
C ASN A 79 9.61 -10.79 3.87
N LEU A 80 9.67 -11.20 5.14
CA LEU A 80 9.49 -10.31 6.29
C LEU A 80 10.85 -9.86 6.82
N GLN A 81 11.17 -8.58 6.65
CA GLN A 81 12.43 -8.00 7.06
C GLN A 81 12.33 -7.23 8.37
N TYR A 82 13.29 -7.51 9.26
CA TYR A 82 13.47 -6.77 10.51
C TYR A 82 14.65 -5.79 10.46
N GLN A 83 15.62 -5.98 9.55
CA GLN A 83 16.88 -5.22 9.44
C GLN A 83 17.85 -5.36 10.62
N GLY A 84 17.36 -5.51 11.85
CA GLY A 84 18.16 -5.63 13.06
C GLY A 84 17.32 -5.92 14.29
N GLY A 85 17.96 -6.01 15.45
CA GLY A 85 17.36 -6.29 16.76
C GLY A 85 17.01 -7.76 17.00
N ASP A 86 16.18 -8.03 18.01
CA ASP A 86 15.69 -9.37 18.39
C ASP A 86 14.19 -9.39 18.74
N ASP A 87 13.64 -10.58 19.03
CA ASP A 87 12.20 -10.79 19.23
C ASP A 87 11.61 -10.07 20.46
N SER A 88 12.44 -9.55 21.37
CA SER A 88 11.99 -8.69 22.46
C SER A 88 11.69 -7.25 22.01
N GLN A 89 12.21 -6.87 20.85
CA GLN A 89 12.10 -5.51 20.30
C GLN A 89 11.03 -5.41 19.22
N ARG A 90 10.84 -6.48 18.44
CA ARG A 90 9.98 -6.51 17.25
C ARG A 90 9.71 -7.94 16.78
N PHE A 91 8.58 -8.18 16.15
CA PHE A 91 8.31 -9.42 15.41
C PHE A 91 7.20 -9.25 14.37
N ALA A 92 7.12 -10.22 13.46
CA ALA A 92 5.93 -10.53 12.67
C ALA A 92 5.46 -11.94 13.03
N LYS A 93 4.18 -12.12 13.33
CA LYS A 93 3.59 -13.43 13.68
C LYS A 93 2.22 -13.59 13.04
N ILE A 94 1.90 -14.80 12.60
CA ILE A 94 0.51 -15.18 12.31
C ILE A 94 -0.08 -15.71 13.62
N ILE A 95 -1.16 -15.08 14.08
CA ILE A 95 -1.85 -15.42 15.33
C ILE A 95 -3.36 -15.47 15.10
N SER A 96 -4.11 -16.13 15.98
CA SER A 96 -5.56 -15.99 15.97
C SER A 96 -5.96 -14.54 16.26
N GLU A 97 -6.96 -14.04 15.54
CA GLU A 97 -7.44 -12.66 15.66
C GLU A 97 -7.91 -12.37 17.10
N PRO A 98 -7.43 -11.29 17.74
CA PRO A 98 -7.97 -10.87 19.04
C PRO A 98 -9.46 -10.53 18.95
N GLY A 99 -10.30 -11.33 19.63
CA GLY A 99 -11.76 -11.14 19.65
C GLY A 99 -12.51 -12.04 18.66
N ASN A 100 -11.82 -12.66 17.70
CA ASN A 100 -12.38 -13.63 16.76
C ASN A 100 -11.38 -14.79 16.52
N PRO A 101 -11.20 -15.70 17.48
CA PRO A 101 -10.14 -16.72 17.42
C PRO A 101 -10.31 -17.76 16.30
N ALA A 102 -11.42 -17.72 15.55
CA ALA A 102 -11.61 -18.55 14.36
C ALA A 102 -10.85 -18.01 13.14
N ASN A 103 -10.55 -16.71 13.09
CA ASN A 103 -9.76 -16.05 12.07
C ASN A 103 -8.28 -15.97 12.51
N HIS A 104 -7.37 -15.84 11.55
CA HIS A 104 -5.95 -15.58 11.80
C HIS A 104 -5.52 -14.28 11.11
N VAL A 105 -4.49 -13.64 11.67
CA VAL A 105 -4.02 -12.34 11.19
C VAL A 105 -2.51 -12.27 11.25
N LEU A 106 -1.91 -11.51 10.35
CA LEU A 106 -0.52 -11.10 10.46
C LEU A 106 -0.40 -9.95 11.47
N HIS A 107 0.32 -10.19 12.55
CA HIS A 107 0.59 -9.24 13.61
C HIS A 107 2.01 -8.68 13.47
N LEU A 108 2.12 -7.39 13.15
CA LEU A 108 3.37 -6.64 13.28
C LEU A 108 3.42 -5.96 14.64
N TRP A 109 4.50 -6.20 15.39
CA TRP A 109 4.72 -5.64 16.72
C TRP A 109 6.09 -4.99 16.81
N LEU A 110 6.15 -3.77 17.34
CA LEU A 110 7.37 -2.95 17.43
C LEU A 110 7.42 -2.20 18.75
N ASN A 111 8.27 -2.67 19.65
CA ASN A 111 8.39 -2.19 21.02
C ASN A 111 9.66 -1.39 21.29
N GLU A 112 10.72 -1.62 20.51
CA GLU A 112 11.96 -0.87 20.60
C GLU A 112 12.52 -0.52 19.21
N ALA A 113 13.36 0.51 19.16
CA ALA A 113 14.10 0.85 17.96
C ALA A 113 15.15 -0.24 17.66
N ASN A 114 14.83 -1.11 16.72
CA ASN A 114 15.64 -2.29 16.37
C ASN A 114 16.67 -2.01 15.26
N VAL A 115 16.66 -0.81 14.66
CA VAL A 115 17.59 -0.44 13.59
C VAL A 115 18.52 0.64 14.10
N GLU A 116 19.76 0.23 14.38
CA GLU A 116 20.86 1.11 14.87
C GLU A 116 20.49 1.96 16.10
N GLY A 117 19.44 1.56 16.82
CA GLY A 117 18.89 2.31 17.96
C GLY A 117 18.23 3.66 17.59
N ILE A 118 18.10 4.01 16.31
CA ILE A 118 17.57 5.32 15.87
C ILE A 118 16.15 5.26 15.29
N LYS A 119 15.72 4.07 14.85
CA LYS A 119 14.41 3.82 14.26
C LYS A 119 13.99 2.37 14.47
N GLY A 120 12.71 2.10 14.31
CA GLY A 120 12.17 0.76 14.39
C GLY A 120 11.43 0.36 13.12
N ARG A 121 11.57 -0.90 12.72
CA ARG A 121 11.09 -1.42 11.45
C ARG A 121 10.69 -2.89 11.54
N VAL A 122 9.50 -3.19 11.06
CA VAL A 122 9.07 -4.51 10.60
C VAL A 122 8.35 -4.31 9.27
N GLN A 123 8.70 -5.06 8.24
CA GLN A 123 8.10 -4.88 6.91
C GLN A 123 8.02 -6.19 6.13
N ALA A 124 6.95 -6.35 5.37
CA ALA A 124 6.92 -7.25 4.23
C ALA A 124 7.59 -6.57 3.04
N ASN A 125 8.46 -7.30 2.37
CA ASN A 125 9.07 -6.91 1.10
C ASN A 125 8.42 -7.70 -0.02
N LEU A 126 8.24 -7.08 -1.18
CA LEU A 126 8.04 -7.71 -2.47
C LEU A 126 9.06 -7.09 -3.42
N TYR A 127 10.23 -7.73 -3.48
CA TYR A 127 11.46 -7.16 -4.05
C TYR A 127 11.93 -7.94 -5.28
N GLY A 128 12.62 -7.25 -6.19
CA GLY A 128 13.12 -7.84 -7.43
C GLY A 128 12.02 -8.16 -8.44
N ASN A 129 10.97 -7.36 -8.44
CA ASN A 129 9.89 -7.45 -9.42
C ASN A 129 10.39 -6.90 -10.79
N LYS A 130 9.64 -7.13 -11.87
CA LYS A 130 10.07 -6.75 -13.24
C LYS A 130 9.61 -5.36 -13.69
N GLY A 131 9.39 -4.45 -12.76
CA GLY A 131 8.92 -3.09 -13.04
C GLY A 131 7.41 -3.04 -13.24
N MET A 132 6.67 -3.12 -12.14
CA MET A 132 5.21 -2.99 -12.18
C MET A 132 4.80 -1.55 -12.47
N LYS A 133 4.16 -1.31 -13.62
CA LYS A 133 3.69 0.02 -14.03
C LYS A 133 2.30 0.38 -13.51
N GLU A 134 1.47 -0.61 -13.20
CA GLU A 134 0.10 -0.42 -12.72
C GLU A 134 -0.28 -1.60 -11.83
N PHE A 135 -0.77 -1.34 -10.61
CA PHE A 135 -1.24 -2.38 -9.70
C PHE A 135 -2.29 -1.85 -8.73
N TYR A 136 -3.06 -2.78 -8.18
CA TYR A 136 -4.05 -2.55 -7.14
C TYR A 136 -3.79 -3.50 -5.99
N GLN A 137 -3.88 -2.99 -4.76
CA GLN A 137 -3.81 -3.80 -3.55
C GLN A 137 -5.04 -3.53 -2.67
N SER A 138 -5.50 -4.58 -2.00
CA SER A 138 -6.44 -4.52 -0.89
C SER A 138 -5.86 -5.25 0.30
N GLU A 139 -6.10 -4.75 1.51
CA GLU A 139 -5.82 -5.44 2.77
C GLU A 139 -6.71 -4.91 3.88
N ARG A 140 -7.04 -5.72 4.88
CA ARG A 140 -7.70 -5.26 6.10
C ARG A 140 -6.67 -4.92 7.16
N VAL A 141 -6.92 -3.82 7.86
CA VAL A 141 -6.01 -3.27 8.86
C VAL A 141 -6.77 -3.01 10.16
N PHE A 142 -6.14 -3.36 11.29
CA PHE A 142 -6.61 -3.01 12.62
C PHE A 142 -5.50 -2.34 13.43
N LEU A 143 -5.77 -1.10 13.86
CA LEU A 143 -4.94 -0.38 14.81
C LEU A 143 -5.48 -0.59 16.22
N THR A 144 -4.63 -1.07 17.13
CA THR A 144 -5.06 -1.37 18.51
C THR A 144 -5.34 -0.10 19.32
N SER A 145 -5.98 -0.27 20.48
CA SER A 145 -6.26 0.83 21.42
C SER A 145 -5.03 1.62 21.85
N ASP A 146 -3.83 1.04 21.74
CA ASP A 146 -2.56 1.71 22.01
C ASP A 146 -2.31 2.89 21.05
N PHE A 147 -2.90 2.90 19.85
CA PHE A 147 -2.83 4.05 18.95
C PHE A 147 -3.52 5.31 19.52
N ASN A 148 -4.35 5.19 20.55
CA ASN A 148 -4.80 6.37 21.30
C ASN A 148 -3.65 7.10 21.99
N ALA A 149 -2.57 6.43 22.37
CA ALA A 149 -1.37 7.10 22.87
C ALA A 149 -0.65 7.89 21.76
N VAL A 150 -0.64 7.39 20.51
CA VAL A 150 -0.05 8.10 19.36
C VAL A 150 -0.72 9.48 19.16
N ARG A 151 -2.04 9.58 19.37
CA ARG A 151 -2.78 10.85 19.36
C ARG A 151 -2.24 11.87 20.37
N MET A 152 -1.77 11.39 21.53
CA MET A 152 -1.22 12.19 22.63
C MET A 152 0.29 12.48 22.52
N TYR A 153 0.98 11.95 21.50
CA TYR A 153 2.41 12.18 21.29
C TYR A 153 2.73 13.70 21.26
N PRO A 154 3.70 14.24 22.01
CA PRO A 154 3.86 15.68 22.19
C PRO A 154 4.40 16.45 20.97
N ASN A 155 4.65 15.77 19.85
CA ASN A 155 5.08 16.38 18.60
C ASN A 155 4.13 16.00 17.45
N LYS A 156 4.33 16.67 16.31
CA LYS A 156 3.74 16.21 15.06
C LYS A 156 4.33 14.85 14.69
N ILE A 157 3.56 14.06 13.94
CA ILE A 157 4.03 12.81 13.33
C ILE A 157 3.93 13.01 11.83
N ASP A 158 5.09 13.11 11.20
CA ASP A 158 5.30 13.12 9.75
C ASP A 158 5.90 11.80 9.25
N TRP A 159 6.26 10.90 10.17
CA TRP A 159 6.86 9.62 9.83
C TRP A 159 6.36 8.49 10.74
N LEU A 160 5.40 7.74 10.21
CA LEU A 160 4.95 6.42 10.65
C LEU A 160 4.41 5.71 9.41
N THR A 161 5.30 5.05 8.68
CA THR A 161 5.03 4.46 7.36
C THR A 161 4.36 3.10 7.51
N ILE A 162 3.30 2.90 6.73
CA ILE A 162 2.51 1.66 6.66
C ILE A 162 2.61 0.95 5.31
N ALA A 163 2.97 1.65 4.24
CA ALA A 163 3.38 1.07 2.96
C ALA A 163 4.41 1.96 2.25
N GLU A 164 5.26 1.38 1.39
CA GLU A 164 6.27 2.11 0.62
C GLU A 164 6.46 1.49 -0.77
N PHE A 165 6.57 2.29 -1.82
CA PHE A 165 6.68 1.84 -3.20
C PHE A 165 7.92 2.45 -3.84
N TRP A 166 8.82 1.63 -4.37
CA TRP A 166 10.08 2.08 -4.98
C TRP A 166 10.04 1.88 -6.49
N ASN A 167 9.93 2.98 -7.22
CA ASN A 167 10.22 3.03 -8.65
C ASN A 167 11.71 3.33 -8.78
N ASN A 168 12.48 2.26 -8.93
CA ASN A 168 13.91 2.20 -8.68
C ASN A 168 14.33 2.44 -7.22
N ILE A 169 15.16 1.53 -6.71
CA ILE A 169 15.66 1.53 -5.32
C ILE A 169 16.75 2.58 -5.10
N THR A 170 16.98 2.95 -3.83
CA THR A 170 18.02 3.92 -3.46
C THR A 170 19.17 3.31 -2.63
N TRP A 171 19.33 1.99 -2.63
CA TRP A 171 20.40 1.28 -1.90
C TRP A 171 21.37 0.52 -2.81
N SER A 172 21.36 0.80 -4.12
CA SER A 172 22.37 0.31 -5.06
C SER A 172 22.83 1.43 -5.99
N GLN A 173 24.16 1.62 -6.09
CA GLN A 173 24.76 2.58 -7.04
C GLN A 173 24.54 2.19 -8.51
N SER A 174 24.24 0.90 -8.78
CA SER A 174 23.97 0.42 -10.14
C SER A 174 22.55 0.71 -10.62
N VAL A 175 21.68 1.19 -9.72
CA VAL A 175 20.29 1.52 -10.02
C VAL A 175 20.13 3.04 -9.92
N PRO A 176 20.12 3.76 -11.05
CA PRO A 176 19.95 5.21 -11.04
C PRO A 176 18.48 5.58 -10.79
N TYR A 177 18.22 6.88 -10.65
CA TYR A 177 16.87 7.44 -10.67
C TYR A 177 15.91 6.86 -9.63
N GLY A 178 16.39 6.63 -8.40
CA GLY A 178 15.52 6.15 -7.33
C GLY A 178 14.36 7.10 -7.07
N PHE A 179 13.17 6.55 -6.87
CA PHE A 179 11.98 7.30 -6.48
C PHE A 179 11.14 6.46 -5.55
N ARG A 180 10.48 7.11 -4.60
CA ARG A 180 9.53 6.43 -3.73
C ARG A 180 8.25 7.20 -3.50
N ILE A 181 7.20 6.43 -3.22
CA ILE A 181 6.01 6.90 -2.54
C ILE A 181 5.93 6.23 -1.18
N THR A 182 5.72 7.01 -0.12
CA THR A 182 5.49 6.52 1.24
C THR A 182 4.07 6.82 1.66
N LEU A 183 3.32 5.79 2.08
CA LEU A 183 2.02 5.93 2.72
C LEU A 183 2.20 5.73 4.23
N GLY A 184 1.66 6.64 5.03
CA GLY A 184 1.81 6.61 6.48
C GLY A 184 0.61 7.13 7.25
N ILE A 185 0.76 7.14 8.57
CA ILE A 185 -0.19 7.72 9.52
C ILE A 185 0.47 8.93 10.17
N GLY A 186 -0.14 10.10 10.06
CA GLY A 186 0.37 11.36 10.56
C GLY A 186 -0.46 11.94 11.69
N LYS A 187 0.17 12.87 12.41
CA LYS A 187 -0.45 13.73 13.42
C LYS A 187 -0.10 15.19 13.15
N PRO A 188 -1.08 16.05 12.82
CA PRO A 188 -0.81 17.37 12.25
C PRO A 188 -0.33 18.42 13.25
N VAL A 189 -0.60 18.22 14.54
CA VAL A 189 -0.35 19.19 15.62
C VAL A 189 0.33 18.54 16.83
N LYS A 190 0.98 19.36 17.66
CA LYS A 190 1.68 18.90 18.86
C LYS A 190 0.72 18.47 19.97
N GLN A 191 -0.43 19.14 20.08
CA GLN A 191 -1.52 18.78 21.00
C GLN A 191 -2.16 17.45 20.61
N GLU A 192 -2.99 16.91 21.49
CA GLU A 192 -3.85 15.78 21.14
C GLU A 192 -4.62 16.07 19.85
N SER A 193 -4.61 15.11 18.94
CA SER A 193 -5.30 15.19 17.66
C SER A 193 -5.65 13.79 17.18
N ASP A 194 -6.68 13.69 16.35
CA ASP A 194 -6.89 12.50 15.55
C ASP A 194 -5.70 12.25 14.60
N LEU A 195 -5.59 11.01 14.16
CA LEU A 195 -4.60 10.56 13.20
C LEU A 195 -5.22 10.60 11.80
N TYR A 196 -4.39 10.92 10.81
CA TYR A 196 -4.79 11.05 9.41
C TYR A 196 -3.79 10.31 8.53
N PHE A 197 -4.19 9.86 7.35
CA PHE A 197 -3.21 9.32 6.41
C PHE A 197 -2.30 10.44 5.90
N ILE A 198 -1.06 10.12 5.58
CA ILE A 198 -0.12 11.03 4.95
C ILE A 198 0.57 10.31 3.80
N ILE A 199 0.88 11.05 2.74
CA ILE A 199 1.56 10.49 1.58
C ILE A 199 2.58 11.47 1.03
N ASP A 200 3.77 10.96 0.70
CA ASP A 200 4.85 11.73 0.06
C ASP A 200 5.34 11.01 -1.20
N GLY A 201 5.69 11.78 -2.23
CA GLY A 201 6.41 11.31 -3.42
C GLY A 201 7.76 12.01 -3.53
N GLU A 202 8.85 11.25 -3.63
CA GLU A 202 10.20 11.76 -3.44
C GLU A 202 11.19 11.25 -4.48
N ASP A 203 11.96 12.16 -5.07
CA ASP A 203 13.20 11.79 -5.76
C ASP A 203 14.23 11.34 -4.71
N CYS A 204 14.82 10.18 -4.95
CA CYS A 204 15.80 9.55 -4.07
C CYS A 204 17.16 9.48 -4.78
N GLN A 205 18.23 9.74 -4.03
CA GLN A 205 19.59 9.64 -4.53
C GLN A 205 20.47 8.94 -3.50
N LEU A 206 21.17 7.90 -3.93
CA LEU A 206 22.32 7.37 -3.20
C LEU A 206 23.56 8.18 -3.56
N LEU A 207 24.20 8.80 -2.56
CA LEU A 207 25.42 9.57 -2.72
C LEU A 207 26.65 8.63 -2.67
N ALA A 208 27.82 9.15 -3.08
CA ALA A 208 29.04 8.35 -3.19
C ALA A 208 29.58 7.83 -1.84
N ASP A 209 29.10 8.36 -0.72
CA ASP A 209 29.41 7.95 0.65
C ASP A 209 28.34 7.00 1.24
N ASP A 210 27.49 6.43 0.37
CA ASP A 210 26.34 5.58 0.69
C ASP A 210 25.24 6.26 1.53
N SER A 211 25.33 7.57 1.74
CA SER A 211 24.24 8.33 2.33
C SER A 211 23.11 8.55 1.32
N GLN A 212 21.87 8.58 1.80
CA GLN A 212 20.69 8.77 0.97
C GLN A 212 20.17 10.19 1.11
N LYS A 213 19.87 10.82 -0.03
CA LYS A 213 19.21 12.12 -0.11
C LYS A 213 17.81 11.95 -0.68
N TYR A 214 16.83 12.49 0.02
CA TYR A 214 15.44 12.51 -0.37
C TYR A 214 15.02 13.94 -0.71
N THR A 215 14.33 14.12 -1.84
CA THR A 215 13.76 15.41 -2.24
C THR A 215 12.28 15.22 -2.48
N THR A 216 11.47 15.68 -1.53
CA THR A 216 10.01 15.63 -1.63
C THR A 216 9.53 16.52 -2.78
N LEU A 217 8.84 15.91 -3.75
CA LEU A 217 8.28 16.59 -4.91
C LEU A 217 6.84 17.04 -4.64
N TRP A 218 6.09 16.18 -3.95
CA TRP A 218 4.73 16.44 -3.53
C TRP A 218 4.41 15.66 -2.26
N SER A 219 3.46 16.20 -1.50
CA SER A 219 2.92 15.60 -0.28
C SER A 219 1.43 15.89 -0.21
N ASP A 220 0.64 14.97 0.35
CA ASP A 220 -0.71 15.26 0.79
C ASP A 220 -0.92 14.84 2.25
N THR A 221 -1.21 15.84 3.07
CA THR A 221 -1.48 15.73 4.51
C THR A 221 -2.80 16.43 4.88
N LYS A 222 -3.61 16.82 3.88
CA LYS A 222 -4.79 17.67 4.05
C LYS A 222 -6.09 16.88 4.12
N ASN A 223 -6.06 15.56 3.94
CA ASN A 223 -7.23 14.73 4.13
C ASN A 223 -7.74 14.87 5.58
N LYS A 224 -9.06 14.76 5.73
CA LYS A 224 -9.76 14.94 7.01
C LYS A 224 -10.42 13.67 7.50
N VAL A 225 -10.25 12.57 6.77
CA VAL A 225 -10.77 11.26 7.17
C VAL A 225 -9.84 10.72 8.23
N LYS A 226 -10.42 10.41 9.38
CA LYS A 226 -9.67 9.94 10.55
C LYS A 226 -9.28 8.49 10.32
N VAL A 227 -8.05 8.14 10.67
CA VAL A 227 -7.63 6.74 10.68
C VAL A 227 -8.43 6.01 11.77
N PRO A 228 -9.14 4.91 11.45
CA PRO A 228 -9.86 4.13 12.45
C PRO A 228 -8.91 3.49 13.47
N ILE A 229 -9.30 3.52 14.75
CA ILE A 229 -8.61 2.86 15.86
C ILE A 229 -9.63 1.94 16.54
N GLU A 230 -9.20 0.75 16.96
CA GLU A 230 -10.04 -0.32 17.53
C GLU A 230 -11.17 -0.78 16.60
N LYS A 231 -10.96 -0.61 15.30
CA LYS A 231 -11.92 -0.99 14.27
C LYS A 231 -11.18 -1.46 13.02
N TRP A 232 -11.58 -2.61 12.51
CA TRP A 232 -11.14 -3.09 11.21
C TRP A 232 -11.60 -2.15 10.10
N PHE A 233 -10.73 -1.95 9.12
CA PHE A 233 -11.07 -1.29 7.87
C PHE A 233 -10.30 -1.93 6.73
N THR A 234 -10.95 -2.06 5.57
CA THR A 234 -10.25 -2.38 4.33
C THR A 234 -9.51 -1.13 3.87
N LEU A 235 -8.22 -1.26 3.61
CA LEU A 235 -7.33 -0.31 2.95
C LEU A 235 -7.15 -0.76 1.51
N GLU A 236 -7.53 0.09 0.56
CA GLU A 236 -7.35 -0.18 -0.86
C GLU A 236 -6.49 0.91 -1.46
N TYR A 237 -5.55 0.54 -2.32
CA TYR A 237 -4.80 1.51 -3.09
C TYR A 237 -4.48 1.02 -4.50
N TYR A 238 -4.34 2.00 -5.38
CA TYR A 238 -4.00 1.83 -6.78
C TYR A 238 -2.83 2.75 -7.11
N TYR A 239 -1.82 2.18 -7.74
CA TYR A 239 -0.66 2.89 -8.23
C TYR A 239 -0.59 2.77 -9.75
N LYS A 240 -0.27 3.87 -10.42
CA LYS A 240 0.09 3.91 -11.83
C LYS A 240 1.33 4.77 -12.03
N GLU A 241 2.34 4.20 -12.65
CA GLU A 241 3.50 4.92 -13.13
C GLU A 241 3.09 5.98 -14.15
N GLY A 242 3.62 7.18 -13.98
CA GLY A 242 3.44 8.26 -14.93
C GLY A 242 4.02 9.57 -14.45
N ASN A 243 3.95 10.55 -15.33
CA ASN A 243 4.40 11.91 -15.09
C ASN A 243 3.33 12.74 -14.37
N ALA A 244 3.49 14.06 -14.31
CA ALA A 244 2.53 14.95 -13.65
C ALA A 244 1.13 14.93 -14.28
N GLU A 245 1.00 14.51 -15.54
CA GLU A 245 -0.26 14.48 -16.28
C GLU A 245 -0.98 13.13 -16.19
N ASN A 246 -0.26 12.02 -16.06
CA ASN A 246 -0.85 10.67 -16.17
C ASN A 246 -0.46 9.67 -15.06
N GLY A 247 0.47 10.02 -14.17
CA GLY A 247 0.77 9.24 -12.98
C GLY A 247 -0.36 9.32 -11.97
N LYS A 248 -0.64 8.20 -11.30
CA LYS A 248 -1.79 8.09 -10.41
C LYS A 248 -1.42 7.40 -9.10
N PHE A 249 -1.89 7.97 -8.01
CA PHE A 249 -2.05 7.27 -6.75
C PHE A 249 -3.47 7.47 -6.27
N TRP A 250 -4.19 6.39 -6.04
CA TRP A 250 -5.53 6.41 -5.46
C TRP A 250 -5.54 5.53 -4.22
N MET A 251 -6.27 5.96 -3.20
CA MET A 251 -6.47 5.19 -1.98
C MET A 251 -7.84 5.47 -1.39
N ALA A 252 -8.49 4.41 -0.92
CA ALA A 252 -9.69 4.49 -0.11
C ALA A 252 -9.55 3.63 1.15
N ILE A 253 -10.38 3.93 2.13
CA ILE A 253 -10.63 3.00 3.24
C ILE A 253 -12.12 2.68 3.30
N GLN A 254 -12.46 1.53 3.86
CA GLN A 254 -13.82 1.19 4.24
C GLN A 254 -13.80 0.54 5.64
N PRO A 255 -14.18 1.28 6.70
CA PRO A 255 -14.35 0.70 8.02
C PRO A 255 -15.44 -0.38 7.99
N ASP A 256 -15.28 -1.46 8.76
CA ASP A 256 -16.26 -2.55 8.81
C ASP A 256 -17.67 -2.02 9.16
N GLY A 257 -18.66 -2.41 8.35
CA GLY A 257 -20.05 -1.92 8.46
C GLY A 257 -20.23 -0.43 8.12
N GLY A 258 -19.19 0.24 7.63
CA GLY A 258 -19.17 1.63 7.19
C GLY A 258 -19.22 1.79 5.67
N GLN A 259 -19.17 3.04 5.21
CA GLN A 259 -19.08 3.39 3.80
C GLN A 259 -17.61 3.51 3.37
N LYS A 260 -17.35 3.23 2.10
CA LYS A 260 -16.04 3.46 1.47
C LYS A 260 -15.80 4.96 1.32
N GLU A 261 -14.64 5.43 1.76
CA GLU A 261 -14.19 6.82 1.70
C GLU A 261 -12.88 6.92 0.92
N VAL A 262 -12.88 7.69 -0.18
CA VAL A 262 -11.66 7.99 -0.93
C VAL A 262 -10.82 8.99 -0.15
N ILE A 263 -9.60 8.58 0.22
CA ILE A 263 -8.64 9.37 0.97
C ILE A 263 -7.78 10.19 0.04
N PHE A 264 -7.25 9.53 -1.00
CA PHE A 264 -6.37 10.12 -1.99
C PHE A 264 -6.88 9.77 -3.39
N ASP A 265 -6.95 10.77 -4.26
CA ASP A 265 -7.21 10.61 -5.69
C ASP A 265 -6.28 11.56 -6.45
N LEU A 266 -4.99 11.19 -6.50
CA LEU A 266 -3.91 12.09 -6.87
C LEU A 266 -3.41 11.78 -8.28
N THR A 267 -3.43 12.80 -9.14
CA THR A 267 -2.69 12.79 -10.40
C THR A 267 -1.38 13.56 -10.21
N ARG A 268 -0.26 12.84 -10.14
CA ARG A 268 1.07 13.35 -9.79
C ARG A 268 2.14 12.49 -10.47
N ILE A 269 3.38 13.00 -10.53
CA ILE A 269 4.52 12.18 -10.92
C ILE A 269 4.71 11.02 -9.93
N THR A 270 4.87 9.80 -10.44
CA THR A 270 5.03 8.58 -9.64
C THR A 270 6.34 7.83 -9.94
N HIS A 271 7.27 8.46 -10.66
CA HIS A 271 8.64 8.00 -10.89
C HIS A 271 9.62 9.17 -10.70
N ASN A 272 10.92 8.92 -10.82
CA ASN A 272 11.92 9.97 -10.64
C ASN A 272 11.82 11.05 -11.74
N THR A 273 11.94 12.33 -11.38
CA THR A 273 11.78 13.46 -12.33
C THR A 273 12.82 13.50 -13.44
N LYS A 274 13.95 12.81 -13.26
CA LYS A 274 15.07 12.79 -14.19
C LYS A 274 15.21 11.48 -14.95
N ASP A 275 14.33 10.51 -14.70
CA ASP A 275 14.33 9.26 -15.42
C ASP A 275 13.78 9.47 -16.84
N PRO A 276 14.59 9.28 -17.90
CA PRO A 276 14.11 9.40 -19.26
C PRO A 276 13.25 8.21 -19.71
N ASN A 277 13.33 7.06 -19.03
CA ASN A 277 12.68 5.81 -19.41
C ASN A 277 12.23 5.04 -18.16
N PRO A 278 11.23 5.55 -17.40
CA PRO A 278 10.76 4.88 -16.20
C PRO A 278 10.20 3.49 -16.54
N ASP A 279 10.58 2.50 -15.74
CA ASP A 279 10.35 1.08 -16.02
C ASP A 279 9.45 0.37 -14.98
N GLY A 280 8.99 1.08 -13.96
CA GLY A 280 7.99 0.64 -13.00
C GLY A 280 8.50 0.56 -11.57
N VAL A 281 7.59 0.24 -10.65
CA VAL A 281 7.97 -0.09 -9.26
C VAL A 281 8.70 -1.40 -9.27
N THR A 282 9.96 -1.47 -8.83
CA THR A 282 10.81 -2.69 -8.77
C THR A 282 10.75 -3.41 -7.43
N ASP A 283 10.45 -2.64 -6.38
CA ASP A 283 10.46 -3.08 -5.00
C ASP A 283 9.34 -2.36 -4.25
N PHE A 284 8.50 -3.08 -3.51
CA PHE A 284 7.51 -2.43 -2.66
C PHE A 284 7.35 -3.15 -1.33
N ASN A 285 6.95 -2.38 -0.32
CA ASN A 285 6.69 -2.83 1.04
C ASN A 285 5.21 -2.62 1.33
N PRO A 286 4.36 -3.60 1.00
CA PRO A 286 2.92 -3.40 1.08
C PRO A 286 2.39 -3.37 2.52
N ILE A 287 3.05 -4.10 3.43
CA ILE A 287 2.71 -4.23 4.84
C ILE A 287 3.90 -3.76 5.66
N LYS A 288 3.79 -2.64 6.39
CA LYS A 288 4.92 -2.02 7.07
C LYS A 288 4.54 -1.40 8.41
N LEU A 289 5.49 -1.43 9.34
CA LEU A 289 5.46 -0.65 10.56
C LEU A 289 6.85 -0.05 10.76
N TYR A 290 7.01 1.21 10.34
CA TYR A 290 8.31 1.88 10.30
C TYR A 290 8.22 3.32 10.80
N THR A 291 9.00 3.64 11.83
CA THR A 291 8.94 4.97 12.47
C THR A 291 10.23 5.30 13.24
N SER A 292 10.31 6.54 13.71
CA SER A 292 11.38 7.04 14.57
C SER A 292 11.43 6.36 15.94
N LYS A 293 12.64 6.29 16.51
CA LYS A 293 12.86 5.89 17.92
C LYS A 293 12.05 6.75 18.89
N THR A 294 11.91 8.04 18.63
CA THR A 294 11.26 8.98 19.57
C THR A 294 9.78 8.66 19.77
N LEU A 295 9.08 8.21 18.73
CA LEU A 295 7.70 7.73 18.87
C LEU A 295 7.64 6.39 19.62
N ILE A 296 8.54 5.46 19.30
CA ILE A 296 8.61 4.14 19.95
C ILE A 296 8.89 4.28 21.45
N ASP A 297 9.90 5.07 21.82
CA ASP A 297 10.24 5.35 23.22
C ASP A 297 9.07 6.00 23.96
N TYR A 298 8.35 6.92 23.31
CA TYR A 298 7.17 7.53 23.89
C TYR A 298 6.09 6.48 24.19
N MET A 299 5.75 5.61 23.23
CA MET A 299 4.76 4.55 23.43
C MET A 299 5.14 3.66 24.62
N ARG A 300 6.41 3.22 24.67
CA ARG A 300 6.92 2.40 25.79
C ARG A 300 6.86 3.15 27.13
N SER A 301 7.15 4.46 27.14
CA SER A 301 7.02 5.28 28.36
C SER A 301 5.60 5.36 28.90
N GLN A 302 4.59 5.13 28.04
CA GLN A 302 3.17 5.05 28.41
C GLN A 302 2.73 3.61 28.75
N GLY A 303 3.66 2.65 28.79
CA GLY A 303 3.35 1.22 28.96
C GLY A 303 2.59 0.63 27.76
N LYS A 304 2.75 1.23 26.57
CA LYS A 304 2.08 0.85 25.31
C LYS A 304 3.10 0.43 24.25
N THR A 305 2.61 -0.19 23.18
CA THR A 305 3.45 -0.63 22.06
C THR A 305 2.81 -0.29 20.70
N LEU A 306 3.63 -0.05 19.67
CA LEU A 306 3.13 0.04 18.30
C LEU A 306 2.88 -1.37 17.76
N GLN A 307 1.64 -1.65 17.40
CA GLN A 307 1.25 -2.94 16.86
C GLN A 307 0.05 -2.80 15.93
N ILE A 308 0.11 -3.49 14.80
CA ILE A 308 -0.90 -3.47 13.73
C ILE A 308 -1.22 -4.92 13.36
N TYR A 309 -2.50 -5.23 13.22
CA TYR A 309 -2.95 -6.48 12.61
C TYR A 309 -3.34 -6.24 11.16
N TRP A 310 -2.96 -7.19 10.31
CA TRP A 310 -3.18 -7.19 8.87
C TRP A 310 -3.90 -8.48 8.49
N ASP A 311 -4.82 -8.38 7.56
CA ASP A 311 -5.67 -9.48 7.12
C ASP A 311 -6.11 -9.27 5.66
N ASP A 312 -6.70 -10.29 5.03
CA ASP A 312 -7.29 -10.24 3.68
C ASP A 312 -6.42 -9.50 2.63
N PHE A 313 -5.13 -9.83 2.56
CA PHE A 313 -4.20 -9.26 1.59
C PHE A 313 -4.54 -9.75 0.19
N GLU A 314 -4.69 -8.84 -0.77
CA GLU A 314 -4.86 -9.14 -2.19
C GLU A 314 -4.00 -8.22 -3.05
N LEU A 315 -3.34 -8.77 -4.07
CA LEU A 315 -2.58 -8.04 -5.07
C LEU A 315 -3.12 -8.33 -6.47
N TRP A 316 -3.32 -7.29 -7.27
CA TRP A 316 -3.88 -7.38 -8.61
C TRP A 316 -3.07 -6.57 -9.62
N LYS A 317 -3.09 -7.01 -10.88
CA LYS A 317 -2.69 -6.22 -12.05
C LYS A 317 -3.91 -5.81 -12.85
N ASN A 318 -3.80 -4.71 -13.60
CA ASN A 318 -4.85 -4.24 -14.53
C ASN A 318 -6.24 -4.01 -13.89
N LYS A 319 -6.33 -3.98 -12.55
CA LYS A 319 -7.51 -3.58 -11.78
C LYS A 319 -7.43 -2.08 -11.53
N ARG A 320 -8.56 -1.39 -11.70
CA ARG A 320 -8.69 0.05 -11.45
C ARG A 320 -9.74 0.32 -10.35
N PRO A 321 -9.63 1.44 -9.62
CA PRO A 321 -10.55 1.81 -8.54
C PRO A 321 -12.03 1.90 -8.92
#